data_AF-W6MEQ1-F1
#
_entry.id   AF-W6MEQ1-F1
#
_cell.length_a   1.000
_cell.length_b   1.000
_cell.length_c   1.000
_cell.angle_alpha   90.00
_cell.angle_beta   90.00
_cell.angle_gamma   90.00
#
_symmetry.space_group_name_H-M   'P 1'
#
loop_
_entity.id
_entity.type
_entity.pdbx_description
1 polymer ?
#
loop_
_entity_poly.entity_id
_entity_poly.type
_entity_poly.pdbx_seq_one_letter_code
_entity_poly.pdbx_strand_id
1 'polypeptide(L)'
;MNQPMEYREVWMWWGRLWLVVWWLVMTVLIASYTGNLVAVLTVPVYPSKLETVQDLAAAEIRVSMLDYGSTVPTYLRTTPNPTLAALGSKLDLVPITNYASLYDEAVLMVHPGFRHALIVFGDYIDFLRQKYKVTRTTYVMKEKIYWSYLSWFLPRHTPYTPLISDALTRLVEVGVIEKLYRKHMGIIFNADTQVRGNGVLNLGHLQGAFILLVLGLVSGGLCLLGGETTTTFRGNQHYHINSSIPDHLSKLNNIGWW
;
A
#
# COMPACT_ATOMS: atom_id res chain seq x y z
N MET A 1 9.97 0.98 69.93
CA MET A 1 8.93 -0.05 69.88
C MET A 1 8.86 -0.54 68.44
N ASN A 2 9.87 -1.30 68.01
CA ASN A 2 10.01 -1.81 66.65
C ASN A 2 10.12 -3.33 66.79
N GLN A 3 9.02 -4.06 66.63
CA GLN A 3 9.14 -5.51 66.44
C GLN A 3 9.67 -5.74 65.02
N PRO A 4 10.72 -6.56 64.83
CA PRO A 4 11.23 -6.87 63.51
C PRO A 4 10.13 -7.60 62.72
N MET A 5 9.73 -7.02 61.58
CA MET A 5 8.75 -7.64 60.68
C MET A 5 9.20 -9.05 60.30
N GLU A 6 8.29 -10.01 60.38
CA GLU A 6 8.54 -11.40 60.01
C GLU A 6 8.96 -11.47 58.53
N TYR A 7 10.09 -12.12 58.23
CA TYR A 7 10.70 -12.17 56.87
C TYR A 7 9.70 -12.51 55.76
N ARG A 8 8.69 -13.32 56.09
CA ARG A 8 7.63 -13.76 55.20
C ARG A 8 6.69 -12.61 54.77
N GLU A 9 6.38 -11.67 55.66
CA GLU A 9 5.55 -10.51 55.33
C GLU A 9 6.30 -9.54 54.40
N VAL A 10 7.57 -9.28 54.70
CA VAL A 10 8.44 -8.45 53.86
C VAL A 10 8.51 -9.00 52.44
N TRP A 11 8.69 -10.31 52.30
CA TRP A 11 8.71 -10.98 50.99
C TRP A 11 7.38 -10.84 50.24
N MET A 12 6.23 -10.94 50.93
CA MET A 12 4.92 -10.71 50.31
C MET A 12 4.71 -9.25 49.88
N TRP A 13 5.16 -8.27 50.65
CA TRP A 13 5.09 -6.86 50.29
C TRP A 13 5.94 -6.55 49.06
N TRP A 14 7.15 -7.08 48.98
CA TRP A 14 8.01 -6.97 47.79
C TRP A 14 7.41 -7.66 46.56
N GLY A 15 6.83 -8.85 46.74
CA GLY A 15 6.13 -9.55 45.65
C GLY A 15 4.94 -8.77 45.10
N ARG A 16 4.15 -8.12 45.98
CA ARG A 16 3.04 -7.25 45.56
C ARG A 16 3.53 -6.00 44.83
N LEU A 17 4.57 -5.35 45.33
CA LEU A 17 5.14 -4.17 44.69
C LEU A 17 5.70 -4.51 43.31
N TRP A 18 6.41 -5.64 43.19
CA TRP A 18 6.91 -6.13 41.91
C TRP A 18 5.79 -6.43 40.92
N LEU A 19 4.70 -7.08 41.35
CA LEU A 19 3.52 -7.34 40.51
C LEU A 19 2.87 -6.05 40.00
N VAL A 20 2.75 -5.03 40.85
CA VAL A 20 2.17 -3.73 40.45
C VAL A 20 3.06 -3.02 39.42
N VAL A 21 4.38 -3.00 39.65
CA VAL A 21 5.33 -2.41 38.70
C VAL A 21 5.33 -3.18 37.37
N TRP A 22 5.37 -4.51 37.43
CA TRP A 22 5.31 -5.36 36.25
C TRP A 22 4.02 -5.16 35.46
N TRP A 23 2.88 -5.11 36.16
CA TRP A 23 1.59 -4.87 35.54
C TRP A 23 1.51 -3.50 34.86
N LEU A 24 2.06 -2.46 35.49
CA LEU A 24 2.13 -1.12 34.91
C LEU A 24 3.00 -1.13 33.64
N VAL A 25 4.17 -1.76 33.69
CA VAL A 25 5.06 -1.90 32.53
C VAL A 25 4.36 -2.63 31.39
N MET A 26 3.68 -3.76 31.65
CA MET A 26 2.92 -4.48 30.64
C MET A 26 1.78 -3.63 30.04
N THR A 27 1.07 -2.88 30.88
CA THR A 27 -0.01 -2.00 30.43
C THR A 27 0.50 -0.92 29.48
N VAL A 28 1.62 -0.28 29.82
CA VAL A 28 2.26 0.73 28.96
C VAL A 28 2.75 0.12 27.65
N LEU A 29 3.35 -1.07 27.68
CA LEU A 29 3.82 -1.77 26.49
C LEU A 29 2.66 -2.15 25.55
N ILE A 30 1.57 -2.70 26.09
CA ILE A 30 0.37 -3.05 25.31
C ILE A 30 -0.25 -1.80 24.71
N ALA A 31 -0.39 -0.72 25.48
CA ALA A 31 -0.92 0.56 24.99
C ALA A 31 -0.06 1.15 23.86
N SER A 32 1.26 1.11 23.99
CA SER A 32 2.18 1.59 22.95
C SER A 32 2.10 0.75 21.68
N TYR A 33 2.09 -0.58 21.82
CA TYR A 33 1.97 -1.50 20.69
C TYR A 33 0.65 -1.34 19.95
N THR A 34 -0.47 -1.29 20.68
CA THR A 34 -1.80 -1.10 20.08
C THR A 34 -1.92 0.25 19.38
N GLY A 35 -1.40 1.33 19.96
CA GLY A 35 -1.35 2.64 19.33
C GLY A 35 -0.55 2.66 18.02
N ASN A 36 0.65 2.09 18.03
CA ASN A 36 1.49 2.02 16.84
C ASN A 36 0.89 1.12 15.75
N LEU A 37 0.30 -0.02 16.13
CA LEU A 37 -0.40 -0.91 15.21
C LEU A 37 -1.56 -0.20 14.52
N VAL A 38 -2.39 0.53 15.28
CA VAL A 38 -3.50 1.32 14.72
C VAL A 38 -2.98 2.41 13.78
N ALA A 39 -1.90 3.10 14.13
CA ALA A 39 -1.30 4.11 13.27
C ALA A 39 -0.86 3.52 11.91
N VAL A 40 -0.21 2.35 11.92
CA VAL A 40 0.22 1.67 10.68
C VAL A 40 -0.97 1.16 9.87
N LEU A 41 -2.01 0.63 10.52
CA LEU A 41 -3.19 0.11 9.83
C LEU A 41 -4.07 1.21 9.22
N THR A 42 -4.02 2.42 9.78
CA THR A 42 -4.82 3.55 9.29
C THR A 42 -4.13 4.34 8.19
N VAL A 43 -2.80 4.31 8.10
CA VAL A 43 -2.04 4.99 7.05
C VAL A 43 -1.58 3.99 5.99
N PRO A 44 -2.29 3.87 4.86
CA PRO A 44 -1.82 3.06 3.74
C PRO A 44 -0.49 3.61 3.22
N VAL A 45 0.53 2.75 3.15
CA VAL A 45 1.81 3.07 2.51
C VAL A 45 1.62 2.96 1.01
N TYR A 46 1.57 4.09 0.33
CA TYR A 46 1.57 4.13 -1.13
C TYR A 46 3.01 4.08 -1.65
N PRO A 47 3.29 3.36 -2.76
CA PRO A 47 4.58 3.45 -3.42
C PRO A 47 4.88 4.90 -3.82
N SER A 48 6.17 5.22 -3.98
CA SER A 48 6.61 6.54 -4.44
C SER A 48 5.88 6.91 -5.73
N LYS A 49 5.15 8.03 -5.67
CA LYS A 49 4.39 8.53 -6.83
C LYS A 49 5.36 9.00 -7.90
N LEU A 50 5.06 8.68 -9.15
CA LEU A 50 5.78 9.22 -10.31
C LEU A 50 5.25 10.63 -10.54
N GLU A 51 5.91 11.62 -9.95
CA GLU A 51 5.47 13.02 -10.03
C GLU A 51 6.22 13.81 -11.11
N THR A 52 7.44 13.38 -11.47
CA THR A 52 8.30 14.06 -12.42
C THR A 52 8.53 13.29 -13.72
N VAL A 53 8.86 14.02 -14.78
CA VAL A 53 9.25 13.45 -16.08
C VAL A 53 10.52 12.60 -15.95
N GLN A 54 11.43 12.97 -15.03
CA GLN A 54 12.63 12.19 -14.74
C GLN A 54 12.30 10.84 -14.12
N ASP A 55 11.39 10.81 -13.14
CA ASP A 55 10.95 9.57 -12.50
C ASP A 55 10.25 8.66 -13.52
N LEU A 56 9.42 9.24 -14.39
CA LEU A 56 8.75 8.50 -15.46
C LEU A 56 9.74 7.93 -16.47
N ALA A 57 10.76 8.70 -16.85
CA ALA A 57 11.81 8.25 -17.76
C ALA A 57 12.71 7.16 -17.12
N ALA A 58 12.95 7.20 -15.82
CA ALA A 58 13.71 6.18 -15.09
C ALA A 58 12.90 4.89 -14.84
N ALA A 59 11.58 5.01 -14.68
CA ALA A 59 10.70 3.88 -14.41
C ALA A 59 10.66 2.86 -15.56
N GLU A 60 10.46 1.59 -15.21
CA GLU A 60 10.22 0.48 -16.15
C GLU A 60 8.75 0.45 -16.61
N ILE A 61 8.26 1.61 -17.07
CA ILE A 61 6.90 1.82 -17.55
C ILE A 61 7.00 2.30 -18.99
N ARG A 62 6.22 1.70 -19.89
CA ARG A 62 6.10 2.17 -21.27
C ARG A 62 5.14 3.32 -21.34
N VAL A 63 5.30 4.18 -22.34
CA VAL A 63 4.47 5.36 -22.46
C VAL A 63 3.70 5.29 -23.75
N SER A 64 2.39 5.41 -23.66
CA SER A 64 1.48 5.31 -24.81
C SER A 64 0.90 6.68 -25.12
N MET A 65 0.77 6.97 -26.41
CA MET A 65 0.10 8.16 -26.91
C MET A 65 -0.70 7.77 -28.16
N LEU A 66 -1.85 8.40 -28.36
CA LEU A 66 -2.58 8.22 -29.60
C LEU A 66 -1.79 8.83 -30.77
N ASP A 67 -1.81 8.18 -31.93
CA ASP A 67 -1.12 8.68 -33.12
C ASP A 67 -1.81 9.92 -33.71
N TYR A 68 -1.43 11.09 -33.21
CA TYR A 68 -1.81 12.41 -33.74
C TYR A 68 -0.85 12.90 -34.84
N GLY A 69 0.02 12.03 -35.36
CA GLY A 69 1.06 12.37 -36.32
C GLY A 69 2.44 12.54 -35.67
N SER A 70 3.41 12.97 -36.48
CA SER A 70 4.83 12.86 -36.14
C SER A 70 5.37 13.98 -35.24
N THR A 71 4.66 15.08 -35.03
CA THR A 71 5.23 16.26 -34.34
C THR A 71 5.73 15.96 -32.93
N VAL A 72 4.90 15.35 -32.09
CA VAL A 72 5.26 15.06 -30.69
C VAL A 72 6.30 13.93 -30.59
N PRO A 73 6.16 12.80 -31.32
CA PRO A 73 7.17 11.76 -31.33
C PRO A 73 8.53 12.24 -31.86
N THR A 74 8.54 13.04 -32.93
CA THR A 74 9.77 13.63 -33.47
C THR A 74 10.38 14.62 -32.50
N TYR A 75 9.57 15.46 -31.85
CA TYR A 75 10.06 16.38 -30.82
C TYR A 75 10.76 15.63 -29.70
N LEU A 76 10.09 14.63 -29.10
CA LEU A 76 10.65 13.86 -27.99
C LEU A 76 11.96 13.17 -28.38
N ARG A 77 12.08 12.66 -29.61
CA ARG A 77 13.32 12.02 -30.10
C ARG A 77 14.44 12.99 -30.45
N THR A 78 14.13 14.22 -30.83
CA THR A 78 15.11 15.23 -31.29
C THR A 78 15.48 16.24 -30.21
N THR A 79 14.78 16.25 -29.08
CA THR A 79 15.05 17.18 -27.97
C THR A 79 16.48 17.05 -27.44
N PRO A 80 17.15 18.17 -27.11
CA PRO A 80 18.47 18.15 -26.47
C PRO A 80 18.43 17.64 -25.02
N ASN A 81 17.25 17.58 -24.41
CA ASN A 81 17.08 17.06 -23.05
C ASN A 81 17.11 15.52 -23.05
N PRO A 82 18.09 14.88 -22.39
CA PRO A 82 18.25 13.42 -22.40
C PRO A 82 17.06 12.69 -21.78
N THR A 83 16.37 13.29 -20.82
CA THR A 83 15.20 12.71 -20.15
C THR A 83 14.02 12.58 -21.10
N LEU A 84 13.76 13.62 -21.89
CA LEU A 84 12.68 13.61 -22.89
C LEU A 84 13.02 12.68 -24.06
N ALA A 85 14.30 12.63 -24.46
CA ALA A 85 14.79 11.67 -25.45
C ALA A 85 14.60 10.21 -24.99
N ALA A 86 14.90 9.91 -23.72
CA ALA A 86 14.65 8.60 -23.12
C ALA A 86 13.15 8.27 -23.04
N LEU A 87 12.29 9.26 -22.82
CA LEU A 87 10.84 9.08 -22.90
C LEU A 87 10.39 8.77 -24.32
N GLY A 88 10.95 9.47 -25.32
CA GLY A 88 10.65 9.28 -26.73
C GLY A 88 11.06 7.91 -27.29
N SER A 89 12.03 7.23 -26.68
CA SER A 89 12.39 5.85 -27.04
C SER A 89 11.45 4.81 -26.42
N LYS A 90 10.80 5.13 -25.30
CA LYS A 90 9.77 4.32 -24.63
C LYS A 90 8.35 4.60 -25.10
N LEU A 91 8.20 5.50 -26.09
CA LEU A 91 6.91 5.95 -26.61
C LEU A 91 6.35 4.96 -27.63
N ASP A 92 5.22 4.35 -27.28
CA ASP A 92 4.40 3.51 -28.14
C ASP A 92 3.21 4.34 -28.69
N LEU A 93 3.02 4.30 -30.00
CA LEU A 93 1.93 4.99 -30.68
C LEU A 93 0.75 4.05 -30.88
N VAL A 94 -0.41 4.44 -30.35
CA VAL A 94 -1.66 3.70 -30.50
C VAL A 94 -2.37 4.20 -31.77
N PRO A 95 -2.59 3.35 -32.79
CA PRO A 95 -3.19 3.75 -34.05
C PRO A 95 -4.66 4.13 -33.86
N ILE A 96 -5.11 5.15 -34.59
CA ILE A 96 -6.51 5.57 -34.58
C ILE A 96 -7.32 4.65 -35.50
N THR A 97 -7.98 3.66 -34.93
CA THR A 97 -8.83 2.71 -35.68
C THR A 97 -10.28 3.16 -35.77
N ASN A 98 -10.82 3.79 -34.72
CA ASN A 98 -12.20 4.25 -34.66
C ASN A 98 -12.31 5.56 -33.87
N TYR A 99 -12.90 6.59 -34.51
CA TYR A 99 -13.10 7.90 -33.89
C TYR A 99 -14.11 7.90 -32.73
N ALA A 100 -15.05 6.95 -32.69
CA ALA A 100 -16.03 6.84 -31.61
C ALA A 100 -15.41 6.30 -30.30
N SER A 101 -14.39 5.44 -30.42
CA SER A 101 -13.75 4.72 -29.31
C SER A 101 -12.25 5.01 -29.24
N LEU A 102 -11.89 6.28 -29.42
CA LEU A 102 -10.51 6.74 -29.62
C LEU A 102 -9.52 6.30 -28.52
N TYR A 103 -9.99 6.22 -27.27
CA TYR A 103 -9.15 5.95 -26.10
C TYR A 103 -9.42 4.59 -25.45
N ASP A 104 -10.32 3.76 -25.98
CA ASP A 104 -10.70 2.50 -25.33
C ASP A 104 -9.49 1.56 -25.19
N GLU A 105 -8.73 1.39 -26.27
CA GLU A 105 -7.51 0.57 -26.29
C GLU A 105 -6.41 1.17 -25.40
N ALA A 106 -6.19 2.47 -25.51
CA ALA A 106 -5.16 3.17 -24.74
C ALA A 106 -5.45 3.14 -23.23
N VAL A 107 -6.71 3.25 -22.82
CA VAL A 107 -7.12 3.15 -21.42
C VAL A 107 -7.06 1.70 -20.92
N LEU A 108 -7.33 0.71 -21.78
CA LEU A 108 -7.12 -0.70 -21.44
C LEU A 108 -5.65 -0.99 -21.08
N MET A 109 -4.70 -0.38 -21.79
CA MET A 109 -3.26 -0.52 -21.51
C MET A 109 -2.83 0.08 -20.17
N VAL A 110 -3.63 0.96 -19.57
CA VAL A 110 -3.37 1.57 -18.25
C VAL A 110 -4.02 0.76 -17.12
N HIS A 111 -4.86 -0.23 -17.42
CA HIS A 111 -5.53 -1.03 -16.39
C HIS A 111 -4.55 -1.86 -15.54
N PRO A 112 -4.93 -2.17 -14.28
CA PRO A 112 -4.10 -2.94 -13.35
C PRO A 112 -3.70 -4.28 -13.98
N GLY A 113 -2.39 -4.45 -14.21
CA GLY A 113 -1.79 -5.60 -14.89
C GLY A 113 -0.85 -5.21 -16.04
N PHE A 114 -1.09 -4.05 -16.65
CA PHE A 114 -0.22 -3.48 -17.67
C PHE A 114 0.62 -2.33 -17.09
N ARG A 115 1.89 -2.25 -17.48
CA ARG A 115 2.82 -1.19 -17.06
C ARG A 115 2.91 -0.10 -18.13
N HIS A 116 1.80 0.57 -18.42
CA HIS A 116 1.77 1.71 -19.33
C HIS A 116 1.29 2.99 -18.65
N ALA A 117 1.93 4.10 -19.00
CA ALA A 117 1.43 5.44 -18.77
C ALA A 117 0.79 5.96 -20.07
N LEU A 118 -0.27 6.75 -19.96
CA LEU A 118 -0.96 7.34 -21.12
C LEU A 118 -0.73 8.86 -21.15
N ILE A 119 -0.20 9.36 -22.26
CA ILE A 119 -0.05 10.79 -22.51
C ILE A 119 -1.31 11.32 -23.18
N VAL A 120 -1.94 12.30 -22.53
CA VAL A 120 -3.13 13.00 -23.02
C VAL A 120 -3.01 14.48 -22.67
N PHE A 121 -3.77 15.32 -23.37
CA PHE A 121 -4.01 16.70 -22.94
C PHE A 121 -4.51 16.75 -21.50
N GLY A 122 -3.89 17.62 -20.69
CA GLY A 122 -4.16 17.72 -19.25
C GLY A 122 -5.64 17.95 -18.94
N ASP A 123 -6.33 18.76 -19.73
CA ASP A 123 -7.75 19.06 -19.49
C ASP A 123 -8.66 17.87 -19.84
N TYR A 124 -8.21 17.00 -20.73
CA TYR A 124 -8.98 15.86 -21.22
C TYR A 124 -8.75 14.59 -20.38
N ILE A 125 -7.60 14.47 -19.69
CA ILE A 125 -7.28 13.29 -18.87
C ILE A 125 -8.28 13.08 -17.73
N ASP A 126 -8.76 14.17 -17.12
CA ASP A 126 -9.75 14.09 -16.04
C ASP A 126 -11.13 13.67 -16.55
N PHE A 127 -11.51 14.15 -17.74
CA PHE A 127 -12.70 13.68 -18.43
C PHE A 127 -12.61 12.17 -18.73
N LEU A 128 -11.47 11.71 -19.26
CA LEU A 128 -11.25 10.29 -19.56
C LEU A 128 -11.35 9.42 -18.29
N ARG A 129 -10.74 9.84 -17.19
CA ARG A 129 -10.82 9.13 -15.91
C ARG A 129 -12.25 8.89 -15.45
N GLN A 130 -13.13 9.87 -15.65
CA GLN A 130 -14.54 9.75 -15.29
C GLN A 130 -15.33 8.91 -16.27
N LYS A 131 -15.14 9.15 -17.58
CA LYS A 131 -15.80 8.39 -18.64
C LYS A 131 -15.57 6.88 -18.46
N TYR A 132 -14.34 6.48 -18.18
CA TYR A 132 -13.97 5.07 -17.98
C TYR A 132 -14.03 4.60 -16.52
N LYS A 133 -14.43 5.48 -15.58
CA LYS A 133 -14.52 5.18 -14.14
C LYS A 133 -13.21 4.65 -13.52
N VAL A 134 -12.06 5.07 -14.05
CA VAL A 134 -10.72 4.66 -13.60
C VAL A 134 -10.10 5.61 -12.56
N THR A 135 -10.87 6.57 -12.03
CA THR A 135 -10.40 7.56 -11.05
C THR A 135 -9.74 6.95 -9.80
N ARG A 136 -10.17 5.78 -9.35
CA ARG A 136 -9.64 5.13 -8.13
C ARG A 136 -8.36 4.32 -8.38
N THR A 137 -8.13 3.89 -9.61
CA THR A 137 -7.04 2.97 -9.98
C THR A 137 -5.89 3.68 -10.68
N THR A 138 -6.10 4.92 -11.12
CA THR A 138 -5.13 5.68 -11.91
C THR A 138 -4.69 6.94 -11.17
N TYR A 139 -3.46 7.36 -11.45
CA TYR A 139 -2.87 8.57 -10.89
C TYR A 139 -2.42 9.47 -12.05
N VAL A 140 -2.67 10.77 -11.93
CA VAL A 140 -2.25 11.78 -12.90
C VAL A 140 -0.98 12.44 -12.38
N MET A 141 0.09 12.35 -13.17
CA MET A 141 1.36 13.02 -12.88
C MET A 141 1.17 14.54 -12.81
N LYS A 142 1.79 15.19 -11.82
CA LYS A 142 1.65 16.63 -11.59
C LYS A 142 2.45 17.46 -12.60
N GLU A 143 3.67 17.02 -12.93
CA GLU A 143 4.47 17.67 -13.96
C GLU A 143 3.88 17.39 -15.35
N LYS A 144 3.84 18.42 -16.21
CA LYS A 144 3.44 18.28 -17.60
C LYS A 144 4.68 18.07 -18.46
N ILE A 145 4.63 17.08 -19.37
CA ILE A 145 5.75 16.74 -20.26
C ILE A 145 6.14 17.92 -21.16
N TYR A 146 5.13 18.61 -21.70
CA TYR A 146 5.31 19.82 -22.48
C TYR A 146 4.05 20.70 -22.39
N TRP A 147 4.23 21.99 -22.66
CA TRP A 147 3.14 22.95 -22.74
C TRP A 147 2.79 23.18 -24.20
N SER A 148 1.50 23.26 -24.49
CA SER A 148 0.98 23.58 -25.83
C SER A 148 -0.28 24.42 -25.69
N TYR A 149 -0.51 25.29 -26.67
CA TYR A 149 -1.69 26.14 -26.73
C TYR A 149 -2.69 25.56 -27.73
N LEU A 150 -3.96 25.51 -27.34
CA LEU A 150 -5.03 25.21 -28.28
C LEU A 150 -5.12 26.35 -29.28
N SER A 151 -4.94 26.04 -30.56
CA SER A 151 -4.89 27.01 -31.64
C SER A 151 -5.86 26.63 -32.74
N TRP A 152 -6.45 27.64 -33.39
CA TRP A 152 -7.24 27.42 -34.61
C TRP A 152 -6.35 27.53 -35.82
N PHE A 153 -6.43 26.53 -36.70
CA PHE A 153 -5.68 26.51 -37.94
C PHE A 153 -6.55 27.05 -39.07
N LEU A 154 -6.09 28.12 -39.72
CA LEU A 154 -6.72 28.70 -40.90
C LEU A 154 -5.78 28.57 -42.11
N PRO A 155 -6.33 28.52 -43.34
CA PRO A 155 -5.53 28.57 -44.55
C PRO A 155 -4.62 29.82 -44.58
N ARG A 156 -3.45 29.68 -45.21
CA ARG A 156 -2.50 30.80 -45.35
C ARG A 156 -3.18 31.97 -46.08
N HIS A 157 -2.88 33.18 -45.63
CA HIS A 157 -3.41 34.44 -46.16
C HIS A 157 -4.93 34.66 -46.01
N THR A 158 -5.58 34.00 -45.04
CA THR A 158 -6.99 34.26 -44.74
C THR A 158 -7.18 35.68 -44.18
N PRO A 159 -7.97 36.58 -44.81
CA PRO A 159 -8.14 37.97 -44.38
C PRO A 159 -8.74 38.13 -42.98
N TYR A 160 -9.54 37.14 -42.53
CA TYR A 160 -10.20 37.14 -41.24
C TYR A 160 -9.31 36.71 -40.07
N THR A 161 -8.09 36.23 -40.33
CA THR A 161 -7.16 35.77 -39.27
C THR A 161 -6.97 36.81 -38.16
N PRO A 162 -6.61 38.09 -38.44
CA PRO A 162 -6.45 39.09 -37.37
C PRO A 162 -7.75 39.35 -36.62
N LEU A 163 -8.88 39.43 -37.33
CA LEU A 163 -10.20 39.68 -36.73
C LEU A 163 -10.58 38.56 -35.75
N ILE A 164 -10.38 37.30 -36.15
CA ILE A 164 -10.65 36.12 -35.31
C ILE A 164 -9.68 36.10 -34.13
N SER A 165 -8.40 36.39 -34.35
CA SER A 165 -7.40 36.41 -33.29
C SER A 165 -7.73 37.45 -32.22
N ASP A 166 -8.10 38.67 -32.62
CA ASP A 166 -8.53 39.73 -31.70
C ASP A 166 -9.80 39.35 -30.93
N ALA A 167 -10.78 38.76 -31.62
CA ALA A 167 -12.01 38.30 -30.99
C ALA A 167 -11.74 37.20 -29.95
N LEU A 168 -10.87 36.25 -30.26
CA LEU A 168 -10.46 35.18 -29.33
C LEU A 168 -9.73 35.75 -28.11
N THR A 169 -8.80 36.70 -28.32
CA THR A 169 -8.11 37.38 -27.22
C THR A 169 -9.12 38.06 -26.29
N ARG A 170 -10.07 38.82 -26.83
CA ARG A 170 -11.12 39.48 -26.03
C ARG A 170 -11.99 38.48 -25.27
N LEU A 171 -12.33 37.34 -25.87
CA LEU A 171 -13.11 36.29 -25.18
C LEU A 171 -12.34 35.68 -24.00
N VAL A 172 -11.02 35.56 -24.12
CA VAL A 172 -10.14 35.10 -23.02
C VAL A 172 -10.01 36.19 -21.96
N GLU A 173 -9.75 37.44 -22.34
CA GLU A 173 -9.59 38.60 -21.43
C GLU A 173 -10.85 38.86 -20.59
N VAL A 174 -12.03 38.75 -21.19
CA VAL A 174 -13.32 38.92 -20.50
C VAL A 174 -13.67 37.69 -19.64
N GLY A 175 -12.90 36.60 -19.73
CA GLY A 175 -13.10 35.39 -18.95
C GLY A 175 -14.28 34.53 -19.44
N VAL A 176 -14.77 34.77 -20.66
CA VAL A 176 -15.86 33.98 -21.26
C VAL A 176 -15.43 32.53 -21.43
N ILE A 177 -14.22 32.31 -21.97
CA ILE A 177 -13.65 30.96 -22.14
C ILE A 177 -13.49 30.26 -20.79
N GLU A 178 -13.03 30.97 -19.76
CA GLU A 178 -12.86 30.41 -18.43
C GLU A 178 -14.21 30.02 -17.79
N LYS A 179 -15.24 30.84 -17.96
CA LYS A 179 -16.61 30.54 -17.53
C LYS A 179 -17.17 29.32 -18.26
N LEU A 180 -16.97 29.23 -19.58
CA LEU A 180 -17.38 28.07 -20.39
C LEU A 180 -16.64 26.81 -19.94
N TYR A 181 -15.33 26.90 -19.72
CA TYR A 181 -14.51 25.81 -19.22
C TYR A 181 -15.01 25.32 -17.86
N ARG A 182 -15.18 26.21 -16.88
CA ARG A 182 -15.72 25.83 -15.56
C ARG A 182 -17.14 25.29 -15.64
N LYS A 183 -17.99 25.79 -16.53
CA LYS A 183 -19.37 25.29 -16.67
C LYS A 183 -19.41 23.84 -17.19
N HIS A 184 -18.57 23.50 -18.17
CA HIS A 184 -18.61 22.18 -18.82
C HIS A 184 -17.64 21.17 -18.17
N MET A 185 -16.47 21.62 -17.76
CA MET A 185 -15.45 20.79 -17.11
C MET A 185 -15.46 20.88 -15.58
N GLY A 186 -15.97 21.95 -14.97
CA GLY A 186 -15.96 22.11 -13.50
C GLY A 186 -16.87 21.12 -12.75
N ILE A 187 -17.84 20.50 -13.41
CA ILE A 187 -18.67 19.43 -12.83
C ILE A 187 -17.84 18.14 -12.64
N ILE A 188 -16.83 17.93 -13.50
CA ILE A 188 -15.91 16.79 -13.47
C ILE A 188 -15.01 16.93 -12.23
N PHE A 189 -14.44 18.09 -11.95
CA PHE A 189 -13.50 18.27 -10.81
C PHE A 189 -14.09 18.06 -9.40
N ASN A 190 -15.43 18.02 -9.24
CA ASN A 190 -16.08 17.83 -7.94
C ASN A 190 -16.36 16.36 -7.57
N ALA A 191 -16.14 15.41 -8.48
CA ALA A 191 -16.38 13.99 -8.21
C ALA A 191 -15.12 13.33 -7.61
N ASP A 192 -15.11 13.19 -6.29
CA ASP A 192 -14.28 12.28 -5.49
C ASP A 192 -12.76 12.30 -5.76
N THR A 193 -12.09 13.39 -5.38
CA THR A 193 -10.62 13.40 -5.21
C THR A 193 -10.15 12.81 -3.88
N GLN A 194 -11.06 12.44 -2.99
CA GLN A 194 -10.71 11.76 -1.75
C GLN A 194 -10.67 10.25 -2.01
N VAL A 195 -9.53 9.76 -2.48
CA VAL A 195 -9.15 8.35 -2.25
C VAL A 195 -8.97 8.19 -0.74
N ARG A 196 -10.08 8.15 -0.01
CA ARG A 196 -10.11 7.49 1.29
C ARG A 196 -9.86 6.04 0.96
N GLY A 197 -8.65 5.57 1.23
CA GLY A 197 -8.38 4.13 1.30
C GLY A 197 -9.52 3.54 2.12
N ASN A 198 -10.23 2.57 1.55
CA ASN A 198 -11.29 1.88 2.26
C ASN A 198 -10.67 1.36 3.56
N GLY A 199 -10.97 2.00 4.69
CA GLY A 199 -10.49 1.62 6.02
C GLY A 199 -11.10 0.30 6.50
N VAL A 200 -11.51 -0.55 5.56
CA VAL A 200 -12.11 -1.84 5.80
C VAL A 200 -10.97 -2.81 6.05
N LEU A 201 -10.85 -3.23 7.30
CA LEU A 201 -9.86 -4.20 7.74
C LEU A 201 -10.01 -5.49 6.91
N ASN A 202 -9.07 -5.72 6.00
CA ASN A 202 -9.06 -6.93 5.19
C ASN A 202 -8.44 -8.10 5.97
N LEU A 203 -8.88 -9.33 5.70
CA LEU A 203 -8.40 -10.54 6.37
C LEU A 203 -6.87 -10.73 6.24
N GLY A 204 -6.29 -10.21 5.16
CA GLY A 204 -4.84 -10.18 4.95
C GLY A 204 -4.07 -9.44 6.06
N HIS A 205 -4.64 -8.41 6.68
CA HIS A 205 -3.99 -7.70 7.79
C HIS A 205 -3.97 -8.52 9.10
N LEU A 206 -4.87 -9.52 9.24
CA LEU A 206 -4.98 -10.37 10.43
C LEU A 206 -4.30 -11.75 10.26
N GLN A 207 -3.78 -12.05 9.07
CA GLN A 207 -3.22 -13.37 8.74
C GLN A 207 -2.10 -13.80 9.70
N GLY A 208 -1.24 -12.87 10.13
CA GLY A 208 -0.15 -13.17 11.07
C GLY A 208 -0.65 -13.68 12.43
N ALA A 209 -1.76 -13.13 12.94
CA ALA A 209 -2.35 -13.58 14.20
C ALA A 209 -2.87 -15.02 14.11
N PHE A 210 -3.50 -15.39 12.99
CA PHE A 210 -3.97 -16.76 12.75
C PHE A 210 -2.82 -17.76 12.62
N ILE A 211 -1.73 -17.40 11.95
CA ILE A 211 -0.54 -18.26 11.82
C ILE A 211 0.08 -18.51 13.21
N LEU A 212 0.22 -17.47 14.04
CA LEU A 212 0.73 -17.60 15.40
C LEU A 212 -0.15 -18.50 16.28
N LEU A 213 -1.48 -18.40 16.15
CA LEU A 213 -2.42 -19.26 16.88
C LEU A 213 -2.22 -20.72 16.51
N VAL A 214 -2.11 -21.04 15.22
CA VAL A 214 -1.88 -22.43 14.77
C VAL A 214 -0.54 -22.95 15.27
N LEU A 215 0.54 -22.16 15.17
CA LEU A 215 1.85 -22.55 15.68
C LEU A 215 1.83 -22.79 17.21
N GLY A 216 1.10 -21.95 17.95
CA GLY A 216 0.86 -22.11 19.38
C GLY A 216 0.14 -23.42 19.73
N LEU A 217 -0.91 -23.77 18.98
CA LEU A 217 -1.62 -25.04 19.18
C LEU A 217 -0.76 -26.26 18.83
N VAL A 218 0.03 -26.18 17.75
CA VAL A 218 0.92 -27.27 17.33
C VAL A 218 2.03 -27.49 18.36
N SER A 219 2.69 -26.42 18.80
CA SER A 219 3.74 -26.49 19.82
C SER A 219 3.20 -26.98 21.17
N GLY A 220 2.03 -26.49 21.60
CA GLY A 220 1.35 -26.97 22.80
C GLY A 220 0.99 -28.45 22.71
N GLY A 221 0.44 -28.89 21.57
CA GLY A 221 0.12 -30.29 21.30
C GLY A 221 1.36 -31.19 21.32
N LEU A 222 2.47 -30.77 20.69
CA LEU A 222 3.74 -31.48 20.74
C LEU A 222 4.28 -31.60 22.17
N CYS A 223 4.16 -30.54 22.97
CA CYS A 223 4.60 -30.55 24.35
C CYS A 223 3.78 -31.53 25.20
N LEU A 224 2.46 -31.59 24.98
CA LEU A 224 1.57 -32.55 25.65
C LEU A 224 1.91 -33.99 25.28
N LEU A 225 2.09 -34.29 23.99
CA LEU A 225 2.47 -35.64 23.53
C LEU A 225 3.87 -36.04 24.03
N GLY A 226 4.81 -35.09 24.12
CA GLY A 226 6.11 -35.30 24.75
C GLY A 226 6.01 -35.60 26.25
N GLY A 227 5.08 -34.94 26.95
CA GLY A 227 4.79 -35.21 28.36
C GLY A 227 4.20 -36.61 28.59
N GLU A 228 3.27 -37.04 27.75
CA GLU A 228 2.65 -38.38 27.86
C GLU A 228 3.64 -39.51 27.55
N THR A 229 4.49 -39.34 26.54
CA THR A 229 5.51 -40.33 26.20
C THR A 229 6.58 -40.46 27.29
N THR A 230 7.03 -39.35 27.86
CA THR A 230 8.03 -39.35 28.96
C THR A 230 7.47 -39.92 30.26
N THR A 231 6.22 -39.63 30.60
CA THR A 231 5.55 -40.21 31.79
C THR A 231 5.28 -41.71 31.62
N THR A 232 4.88 -42.16 30.43
CA THR A 232 4.69 -43.59 30.13
C THR A 232 6.02 -44.36 30.17
N PHE A 233 7.11 -43.77 29.65
CA PHE A 233 8.44 -44.38 29.71
C PHE A 233 8.97 -44.49 31.15
N ARG A 234 8.76 -43.45 31.98
CA ARG A 234 9.07 -43.48 33.42
C ARG A 234 8.23 -44.52 34.17
N GLY A 235 6.94 -44.60 33.86
CA GLY A 235 6.05 -45.63 34.42
C GLY A 235 6.54 -47.04 34.10
N ASN A 236 6.90 -47.30 32.84
CA ASN A 236 7.37 -48.62 32.41
C ASN A 236 8.73 -49.02 33.03
N GLN A 237 9.64 -48.07 33.27
CA GLN A 237 10.89 -48.33 34.00
C GLN A 237 10.66 -48.66 35.47
N HIS A 238 9.71 -48.02 36.15
CA HIS A 238 9.38 -48.35 37.55
C HIS A 238 8.82 -49.77 37.71
N TYR A 239 8.06 -50.28 36.74
CA TYR A 239 7.59 -51.67 36.75
C TYR A 239 8.73 -52.68 36.58
N HIS A 240 9.67 -52.42 35.66
CA HIS A 240 10.81 -53.31 35.46
C HIS A 240 11.77 -53.34 36.65
N ILE A 241 12.04 -52.21 37.31
CA ILE A 241 12.93 -52.15 38.48
C ILE A 241 12.31 -52.90 39.68
N ASN A 242 11.01 -52.76 39.94
CA ASN A 242 10.34 -53.48 41.03
C ASN A 242 10.25 -55.00 40.80
N SER A 243 10.14 -55.45 39.54
CA SER A 243 10.12 -56.88 39.22
C SER A 243 11.48 -57.59 39.36
N SER A 244 12.57 -56.81 39.45
CA SER A 244 13.94 -57.32 39.57
C SER A 244 14.48 -57.35 41.01
N ILE A 245 13.68 -56.96 42.01
CA ILE A 245 14.07 -57.04 43.42
C ILE A 245 13.49 -58.34 44.00
N PRO A 246 14.33 -59.35 44.33
CA PRO A 246 13.84 -60.59 44.91
C PRO A 246 13.34 -60.37 46.35
N ASP A 247 12.21 -60.98 46.68
CA ASP A 247 11.41 -60.81 47.91
C ASP A 247 12.17 -60.94 49.25
N HIS A 248 13.40 -61.47 49.24
CA HIS A 248 14.21 -61.63 50.46
C HIS A 248 14.84 -60.34 51.00
N LEU A 249 14.85 -59.23 50.23
CA LEU A 249 15.38 -57.93 50.70
C LEU A 249 14.31 -56.95 51.19
N SER A 250 13.02 -57.26 51.02
CA SER A 250 11.91 -56.41 51.49
C SER A 250 11.79 -56.34 53.02
N LYS A 251 12.42 -57.29 53.75
CA LYS A 251 12.39 -57.34 55.22
C LYS A 251 13.50 -56.56 55.92
N LEU A 252 14.45 -55.96 55.20
CA LEU A 252 15.57 -55.21 55.80
C LEU A 252 15.38 -53.69 55.83
N ASN A 253 14.37 -53.15 55.13
CA ASN A 253 14.19 -51.69 55.04
C ASN A 253 13.32 -51.09 56.17
N ASN A 254 13.02 -51.86 57.21
CA ASN A 254 12.24 -51.42 58.37
C ASN A 254 13.14 -51.07 59.58
N ILE A 255 14.39 -50.65 59.32
CA ILE A 255 15.25 -50.06 60.34
C ILE A 255 15.32 -48.56 60.05
N GLY A 256 14.47 -47.82 60.76
CA GLY A 256 14.49 -46.37 60.73
C GLY A 256 15.82 -45.83 61.22
N TRP A 257 16.30 -44.80 60.54
CA TRP A 257 17.22 -43.81 61.09
C TRP A 257 16.81 -42.42 60.57
N TRP A 258 16.98 -41.47 61.48
CA TRP A 258 16.72 -40.04 61.46
C TRP A 258 17.22 -39.31 60.22
#